data_AF-A0A662IVF0-F1
#
_entry.id   AF-A0A662IVF0-F1
#
_cell.length_a   1.000
_cell.length_b   1.000
_cell.length_c   1.000
_cell.angle_alpha   90.00
_cell.angle_beta   90.00
_cell.angle_gamma   90.00
#
_symmetry.space_group_name_H-M   'P 1'
#
loop_
_entity.id
_entity.type
_entity.pdbx_description
1 polymer ?
#
loop_
_entity_poly.entity_id
_entity_poly.type
_entity_poly.pdbx_seq_one_letter_code
_entity_poly.pdbx_strand_id
1 'polypeptide(L)'
;MQLLIEVLKASASMFTVAIILYLLYLYARSKAPRKPIGDKLSIYACGESYPERKASVADVNLFVAVWKNLFRSLYGRLREGFHTGILSDWLVWMYVFLALMLFILVSAGGVP
;
A
#
# COMPACT_ATOMS: atom_id res chain seq x y z
N MET A 1 21.40 5.43 -24.95
CA MET A 1 20.50 6.56 -25.29
C MET A 1 19.11 6.12 -25.76
N GLN A 2 18.97 5.12 -26.64
CA GLN A 2 17.65 4.67 -27.13
C GLN A 2 16.67 4.27 -26.01
N LEU A 3 17.15 3.52 -25.00
CA LEU A 3 16.32 3.07 -23.88
C LEU A 3 15.75 4.26 -23.06
N LEU A 4 16.57 5.30 -22.85
CA LEU A 4 16.14 6.53 -22.18
C LEU A 4 15.03 7.25 -22.96
N ILE A 5 15.15 7.29 -24.29
CA ILE A 5 14.15 7.93 -25.17
C ILE A 5 12.82 7.16 -25.13
N GLU A 6 12.86 5.83 -25.15
CA GLU A 6 11.65 5.00 -25.07
C GLU A 6 10.96 5.12 -23.71
N VAL A 7 11.72 5.17 -22.60
CA VAL A 7 11.17 5.42 -21.26
C VAL A 7 10.53 6.81 -21.19
N LEU A 8 11.15 7.82 -21.80
CA LEU A 8 10.62 9.18 -21.81
C LEU A 8 9.32 9.27 -22.63
N LYS A 9 9.26 8.59 -23.78
CA LYS A 9 8.03 8.49 -24.59
C LYS A 9 6.90 7.79 -23.84
N ALA A 10 7.19 6.64 -23.21
CA ALA A 10 6.21 5.92 -22.41
C ALA A 10 5.68 6.80 -21.27
N SER A 11 6.58 7.46 -20.53
CA SER A 11 6.22 8.35 -19.42
C SER A 11 5.36 9.54 -19.90
N ALA A 12 5.73 10.17 -21.02
CA ALA A 12 4.97 11.26 -21.61
C ALA A 12 3.57 10.81 -22.07
N SER A 13 3.45 9.61 -22.64
CA SER A 13 2.16 9.06 -23.05
C SER A 13 1.22 8.82 -21.86
N MET A 14 1.74 8.23 -20.78
CA MET A 14 0.99 7.99 -19.54
C MET A 14 0.57 9.31 -18.88
N PHE A 15 1.47 10.30 -18.86
CA PHE A 15 1.19 11.62 -18.31
C PHE A 15 0.09 12.35 -19.10
N THR A 16 0.10 12.23 -20.43
CA THR A 16 -0.91 12.84 -21.29
C THR A 16 -2.30 12.24 -21.02
N VAL A 17 -2.39 10.91 -20.94
CA VAL A 17 -3.65 10.23 -20.59
C VAL A 17 -4.14 10.64 -19.21
N ALA A 18 -3.24 10.72 -18.23
CA ALA A 18 -3.58 11.17 -16.88
C ALA A 18 -4.14 12.60 -16.86
N ILE A 19 -3.55 13.53 -17.62
CA ILE A 19 -4.06 14.91 -17.77
C ILE A 19 -5.47 14.90 -18.37
N ILE A 20 -5.70 14.14 -19.45
CA ILE A 20 -7.01 14.08 -20.10
C ILE A 20 -8.07 13.58 -19.13
N LEU A 21 -7.79 12.48 -18.41
CA LEU A 21 -8.71 11.94 -17.40
C LEU A 21 -8.95 12.93 -16.26
N TYR A 22 -7.91 13.64 -15.82
CA TYR A 22 -8.03 14.64 -14.77
C TYR A 22 -8.90 15.84 -15.20
N LEU A 23 -8.72 16.32 -16.42
CA LEU A 23 -9.55 17.40 -16.99
C LEU A 23 -11.01 16.95 -17.15
N LEU A 24 -11.23 15.73 -17.63
CA LEU A 24 -12.58 15.14 -17.71
C LEU A 24 -13.22 15.03 -16.32
N TYR A 25 -12.45 14.63 -15.31
CA TYR A 25 -12.91 14.58 -13.93
C TYR A 25 -13.29 15.96 -13.39
N LEU A 26 -12.44 16.97 -13.59
CA LEU A 26 -12.74 18.35 -13.17
C LEU A 26 -13.98 18.89 -13.88
N TYR A 27 -14.16 18.57 -15.16
CA TYR A 27 -15.34 18.93 -15.93
C TYR A 27 -16.61 18.22 -15.42
N ALA A 28 -16.54 16.92 -15.15
CA ALA A 28 -17.66 16.18 -14.57
C ALA A 28 -18.01 16.72 -13.18
N ARG A 29 -17.00 17.03 -12.37
CA ARG A 29 -17.15 17.60 -11.03
C ARG A 29 -17.75 19.01 -11.06
N SER A 30 -17.39 19.84 -12.04
CA SER A 30 -17.95 21.19 -12.16
C SER A 30 -19.44 21.16 -12.52
N LYS A 31 -19.89 20.11 -13.20
CA LYS A 31 -21.31 19.86 -13.51
C LYS A 31 -22.06 19.09 -12.42
N ALA A 32 -21.36 18.52 -11.44
CA ALA A 32 -21.99 17.77 -10.36
C ALA A 32 -22.73 18.70 -9.38
N PRO A 33 -23.90 18.30 -8.86
CA PRO A 33 -24.63 19.09 -7.88
C PRO A 33 -23.81 19.26 -6.59
N ARG A 34 -23.62 20.52 -6.16
CA ARG A 34 -22.81 20.89 -4.97
C ARG A 34 -23.37 20.36 -3.64
N LYS A 35 -24.66 20.04 -3.60
CA LYS A 35 -25.34 19.41 -2.46
C LYS A 35 -26.20 18.27 -3.00
N PRO A 36 -25.76 17.00 -2.90
CA PRO A 36 -26.67 15.89 -3.10
C PRO A 36 -27.75 15.96 -2.00
N ILE A 37 -29.02 16.04 -2.39
CA ILE A 37 -30.18 16.09 -1.49
C ILE A 37 -31.02 14.84 -1.74
N GLY A 38 -31.50 14.21 -0.67
CA GLY A 38 -32.45 13.08 -0.71
C GLY A 38 -31.79 11.70 -0.65
N ASP A 39 -32.50 10.69 -1.16
CA ASP A 39 -32.17 9.25 -1.08
C ASP A 39 -30.87 8.82 -1.78
N LYS A 40 -30.18 9.75 -2.44
CA LYS A 40 -28.84 9.50 -3.02
C LYS A 40 -27.73 9.49 -1.98
N LEU A 41 -27.99 10.00 -0.78
CA LEU A 41 -27.07 9.95 0.37
C LEU A 41 -27.23 8.66 1.18
N SER A 42 -28.42 8.06 1.15
CA SER A 42 -28.69 6.80 1.83
C SER A 42 -28.26 5.64 0.95
N ILE A 43 -27.54 4.71 1.57
CA ILE A 43 -27.12 3.48 0.90
C ILE A 43 -28.27 2.50 1.00
N TYR A 44 -28.81 2.10 -0.14
CA TYR A 44 -29.84 1.08 -0.23
C TYR A 44 -29.29 -0.15 -0.94
N ALA A 45 -29.59 -1.32 -0.40
CA ALA A 45 -29.31 -2.60 -1.04
C ALA A 45 -30.58 -3.45 -0.96
N CYS A 46 -31.00 -4.03 -2.09
CA CYS A 46 -32.17 -4.92 -2.15
C CYS A 46 -33.47 -4.31 -1.58
N GLY A 47 -33.68 -3.00 -1.70
CA GLY A 47 -34.87 -2.31 -1.19
C GLY A 47 -34.83 -1.99 0.31
N GLU A 48 -33.75 -2.31 1.00
CA GLU A 48 -33.56 -2.02 2.42
C GLU A 48 -32.45 -1.00 2.65
N SER A 49 -32.58 -0.21 3.72
CA SER A 49 -31.53 0.70 4.16
C SER A 49 -30.32 -0.10 4.63
N TYR A 50 -29.17 0.12 4.01
CA TYR A 50 -27.94 -0.60 4.31
C TYR A 50 -26.98 0.31 5.11
N PRO A 51 -26.45 -0.16 6.25
CA PRO A 51 -25.62 0.68 7.10
C PRO A 51 -24.30 1.04 6.41
N GLU A 52 -23.91 2.31 6.48
CA GLU A 52 -22.73 2.86 5.80
C GLU A 52 -21.45 2.07 6.08
N ARG A 53 -21.26 1.60 7.32
CA ARG A 53 -20.12 0.78 7.73
C ARG A 53 -20.01 -0.56 6.98
N LYS A 54 -21.13 -1.15 6.56
CA LYS A 54 -21.13 -2.39 5.77
C LYS A 54 -21.02 -2.12 4.27
N ALA A 55 -21.41 -0.92 3.85
CA ALA A 55 -21.40 -0.47 2.45
C ALA A 55 -20.04 0.10 2.03
N SER A 56 -19.34 0.73 2.97
CA SER A 56 -18.04 1.33 2.73
C SER A 56 -16.99 0.23 2.66
N VAL A 57 -16.65 -0.15 1.42
CA VAL A 57 -15.43 -0.92 1.12
C VAL A 57 -14.17 -0.04 1.30
N ALA A 58 -14.31 1.22 1.73
CA ALA A 58 -13.41 2.29 1.34
C ALA A 58 -12.33 2.73 2.36
N ASP A 59 -12.38 2.43 3.66
CA ASP A 59 -11.40 3.05 4.59
C ASP A 59 -10.22 2.18 5.02
N VAL A 60 -10.21 0.89 4.66
CA VAL A 60 -8.99 0.09 4.77
C VAL A 60 -8.73 -0.47 3.39
N ASN A 61 -7.81 0.20 2.69
CA ASN A 61 -7.22 -0.22 1.43
C ASN A 61 -7.27 -1.75 1.36
N LEU A 62 -8.14 -2.33 0.52
CA LEU A 62 -8.51 -3.75 0.63
C LEU A 62 -7.25 -4.64 0.63
N PHE A 63 -6.24 -4.20 -0.12
CA PHE A 63 -4.87 -4.70 -0.11
C PHE A 63 -4.21 -4.69 1.28
N VAL A 64 -4.20 -3.57 1.99
CA VAL A 64 -3.65 -3.43 3.36
C VAL A 64 -4.46 -4.23 4.37
N ALA A 65 -5.79 -4.29 4.24
CA ALA A 65 -6.64 -5.09 5.12
C ALA A 65 -6.35 -6.60 4.96
N VAL A 66 -6.25 -7.06 3.72
CA VAL A 66 -5.91 -8.45 3.38
C VAL A 66 -4.50 -8.77 3.88
N TRP A 67 -3.51 -7.91 3.61
CA TRP A 67 -2.15 -8.11 4.06
C TRP A 67 -2.05 -8.15 5.59
N LYS A 68 -2.68 -7.19 6.27
CA LYS A 68 -2.71 -7.14 7.75
C LYS A 68 -3.32 -8.40 8.33
N ASN A 69 -4.41 -8.91 7.77
CA ASN A 69 -5.07 -10.12 8.27
C ASN A 69 -4.28 -11.39 7.96
N LEU A 70 -3.71 -11.51 6.75
CA LEU A 70 -2.90 -12.67 6.34
C LEU A 70 -1.65 -12.80 7.22
N PHE A 71 -0.95 -11.69 7.44
CA PHE A 71 0.29 -11.66 8.21
C PHE A 71 0.08 -11.45 9.71
N ARG A 72 -1.16 -11.31 10.19
CA ARG A 72 -1.44 -11.09 11.62
C ARG A 72 -0.90 -12.21 12.50
N SER A 73 -1.14 -13.45 12.10
CA SER A 73 -0.68 -14.64 12.83
C SER A 73 0.85 -14.75 12.80
N LEU A 74 1.45 -14.49 11.63
CA LEU A 74 2.90 -14.49 11.47
C LEU A 74 3.56 -13.41 12.35
N TYR A 75 3.03 -12.18 12.30
CA TYR A 75 3.52 -11.07 13.09
C TYR A 75 3.35 -11.32 14.59
N GLY A 76 2.22 -11.89 15.02
CA GLY A 76 2.00 -12.29 16.41
C GLY A 76 3.04 -13.30 16.87
N ARG A 77 3.28 -14.36 16.08
CA ARG A 77 4.31 -15.37 16.39
C ARG A 77 5.73 -14.81 16.40
N LEU A 78 6.09 -13.95 15.45
CA LEU A 78 7.40 -13.30 15.46
C LEU A 78 7.56 -12.39 16.67
N ARG A 79 6.54 -11.57 16.97
CA ARG A 79 6.59 -10.63 18.07
C ARG A 79 6.65 -11.34 19.42
N GLU A 80 5.77 -12.29 19.67
CA GLU A 80 5.69 -12.99 20.95
C GLU A 80 6.81 -14.04 21.11
N GLY A 81 7.25 -14.65 20.00
CA GLY A 81 8.27 -15.70 20.02
C GLY A 81 9.72 -15.19 20.01
N PHE A 82 10.00 -14.03 19.39
CA PHE A 82 11.37 -13.52 19.25
C PHE A 82 11.65 -12.25 20.06
N HIS A 83 10.64 -11.50 20.53
CA HIS A 83 10.88 -10.41 21.48
C HIS A 83 10.72 -10.88 22.92
N THR A 84 11.82 -11.37 23.50
CA THR A 84 11.91 -11.69 24.93
C THR A 84 11.96 -10.45 25.81
N GLY A 85 12.26 -9.27 25.24
CA GLY A 85 12.43 -8.01 25.97
C GLY A 85 13.74 -7.91 26.75
N ILE A 86 14.61 -8.92 26.65
CA ILE A 86 15.90 -8.98 27.31
C ILE A 86 16.96 -8.35 26.39
N LEU A 87 17.74 -7.41 26.92
CA LEU A 87 18.74 -6.68 26.14
C LEU A 87 19.83 -7.61 25.57
N SER A 88 20.23 -8.65 26.31
CA SER A 88 21.23 -9.63 25.86
C SER A 88 20.79 -10.37 24.61
N ASP A 89 19.53 -10.78 24.55
CA ASP A 89 19.01 -11.56 23.41
C ASP A 89 18.98 -10.70 22.15
N TRP A 90 18.59 -9.44 22.28
CA TRP A 90 18.66 -8.47 21.20
C TRP A 90 20.10 -8.28 20.68
N LEU A 91 21.06 -8.19 21.60
CA LEU A 91 22.46 -7.97 21.28
C LEU A 91 23.07 -9.19 20.56
N VAL A 92 22.69 -10.41 20.97
CA VAL A 92 23.04 -11.66 20.26
C VAL A 92 22.49 -11.64 18.83
N TRP A 93 21.23 -11.27 18.64
CA TRP A 93 20.65 -11.16 17.29
C TRP A 93 21.36 -10.11 16.43
N MET A 94 21.85 -9.01 17.02
CA MET A 94 22.66 -8.04 16.28
C MET A 94 24.01 -8.61 15.86
N TYR A 95 24.69 -9.39 16.70
CA TYR A 95 25.93 -10.02 16.29
C TYR A 95 25.73 -11.07 15.19
N VAL A 96 24.66 -11.87 15.26
CA VAL A 96 24.31 -12.83 14.21
C VAL A 96 24.03 -12.09 12.89
N PHE A 97 23.27 -11.00 12.94
CA PHE A 97 22.98 -10.19 11.77
C PHE A 97 24.25 -9.56 11.18
N LEU A 98 25.13 -9.01 12.01
CA LEU A 98 26.40 -8.44 11.59
C LEU A 98 27.30 -9.49 10.92
N ALA A 99 27.43 -10.67 11.52
CA ALA A 99 28.22 -11.77 10.96
C ALA A 99 27.67 -12.23 9.60
N LEU A 100 26.34 -12.30 9.47
CA LEU A 100 25.67 -12.65 8.21
C LEU A 100 25.93 -11.59 7.12
N MET A 101 25.84 -10.29 7.47
CA MET A 101 26.12 -9.20 6.54
C MET A 101 27.58 -9.20 6.09
N LEU A 102 28.52 -9.43 7.00
CA LEU A 102 29.94 -9.55 6.66
C LEU A 102 30.20 -10.76 5.76
N PHE A 103 29.58 -11.91 6.06
CA PHE A 103 29.67 -13.09 5.21
C PHE A 103 29.15 -12.82 3.80
N ILE A 104 27.98 -12.18 3.67
CA ILE A 104 27.41 -11.79 2.39
C ILE A 104 28.35 -10.85 1.64
N LEU A 105 28.87 -9.82 2.32
CA LEU A 105 29.78 -8.84 1.72
C LEU A 105 31.06 -9.51 1.17
N VAL A 106 31.67 -10.41 1.95
CA VAL A 106 32.85 -11.17 1.53
C VAL A 106 32.52 -12.10 0.36
N SER A 107 31.41 -12.82 0.43
CA SER A 107 30.99 -13.74 -0.64
C SER A 107 30.58 -13.03 -1.94
N ALA A 108 30.10 -11.79 -1.85
CA ALA A 108 29.73 -10.95 -2.98
C ALA A 108 30.93 -10.19 -3.60
N GLY A 109 32.16 -10.45 -3.14
CA GLY A 109 33.37 -9.80 -3.65
C GLY A 109 33.53 -8.35 -3.18
N GLY A 110 32.84 -7.96 -2.10
CA GLY A 110 32.86 -6.61 -1.52
C GLY A 110 34.11 -6.29 -0.68
N VAL A 111 35.24 -6.92 -0.97
CA VAL A 111 36.54 -6.61 -0.37
C VAL A 111 37.61 -6.76 -1.47
N PRO A 112 38.49 -5.78 -1.70
CA PRO A 112 39.69 -5.98 -2.53
C PRO A 112 40.65 -7.00 -1.90
#